data_AF-A0A7Y9S3B6-F1
#
_entry.id   AF-A0A7Y9S3B6-F1
#
_cell.length_a   1.000
_cell.length_b   1.000
_cell.length_c   1.000
_cell.angle_alpha   90.00
_cell.angle_beta   90.00
_cell.angle_gamma   90.00
#
_symmetry.space_group_name_H-M   'P 1'
#
loop_
_entity.id
_entity.type
_entity.pdbx_description
1 polymer ?
#
loop_
_entity_poly.entity_id
_entity_poly.type
_entity_poly.pdbx_seq_one_letter_code
_entity_poly.pdbx_strand_id
1 'polypeptide(L)'
;MDQPTNDMDDQAAQVAELDRLNAVLNSAPGGDVNADRALWQHVAKLENWFFIARGSAENPSPYSLAAEPGMMICIYSSAARAQEAARLSGLVEPGAEGVPLYAMPVPMAINYVAAFAQTGAFGVTIDYPQIRAYTALANLGMLKKWLEES
;
A
#
# COMPACT_ATOMS: atom_id res chain seq x y z
N MET A 1 -6.10 20.88 24.30
CA MET A 1 -4.96 20.04 23.85
C MET A 1 -5.35 18.62 24.22
N ASP A 2 -6.07 17.95 23.31
CA ASP A 2 -6.59 16.57 23.44
C ASP A 2 -7.07 16.12 22.06
N GLN A 3 -6.16 15.65 21.21
CA GLN A 3 -6.49 15.00 19.93
C GLN A 3 -5.67 13.72 19.57
N PRO A 4 -4.69 13.21 20.34
CA PRO A 4 -3.92 12.05 19.86
C PRO A 4 -4.71 10.72 19.85
N THR A 5 -5.77 10.61 20.65
CA THR A 5 -6.57 9.36 20.74
C THR A 5 -7.49 9.16 19.54
N ASN A 6 -8.07 10.22 18.98
CA ASN A 6 -9.05 10.09 17.89
C ASN A 6 -8.39 9.66 16.57
N ASP A 7 -7.22 10.22 16.23
CA ASP A 7 -6.51 9.91 14.98
C ASP A 7 -6.00 8.46 14.95
N MET A 8 -5.56 7.95 16.10
CA MET A 8 -5.12 6.56 16.24
C MET A 8 -6.30 5.58 16.13
N ASP A 9 -7.44 5.91 16.73
CA ASP A 9 -8.66 5.10 16.65
C ASP A 9 -9.22 5.10 15.21
N ASP A 10 -9.17 6.24 14.52
CA ASP A 10 -9.58 6.36 13.12
C ASP A 10 -8.65 5.56 12.19
N GLN A 11 -7.33 5.62 12.39
CA GLN A 11 -6.39 4.81 11.62
C GLN A 11 -6.62 3.31 11.87
N ALA A 12 -6.88 2.91 13.12
CA ALA A 12 -7.19 1.52 13.45
C ALA A 12 -8.48 1.05 12.77
N ALA A 13 -9.53 1.88 12.73
CA ALA A 13 -10.77 1.58 12.03
C ALA A 13 -10.57 1.45 10.52
N GLN A 14 -9.78 2.32 9.90
CA GLN A 14 -9.44 2.25 8.48
C GLN A 14 -8.71 0.96 8.12
N VAL A 15 -7.75 0.53 8.95
CA VAL A 15 -7.01 -0.73 8.76
C VAL A 15 -7.93 -1.93 8.96
N ALA A 16 -8.81 -1.90 9.96
CA ALA A 16 -9.77 -2.99 10.20
C ALA A 16 -10.76 -3.17 9.04
N GLU A 17 -11.24 -2.07 8.46
CA GLU A 17 -12.09 -2.13 7.27
C GLU A 17 -11.32 -2.65 6.04
N LEU A 18 -10.05 -2.28 5.89
CA LEU A 18 -9.19 -2.82 4.84
C LEU A 18 -9.00 -4.34 4.99
N ASP A 19 -8.79 -4.82 6.23
CA ASP A 19 -8.70 -6.25 6.52
C ASP A 19 -10.01 -6.98 6.15
N ARG A 20 -11.16 -6.39 6.48
CA ARG A 20 -12.48 -6.94 6.13
C ARG A 20 -12.65 -7.04 4.62
N LEU A 21 -12.31 -5.98 3.87
CA LEU A 21 -12.38 -5.96 2.40
C LEU A 21 -11.42 -6.96 1.77
N ASN A 22 -10.20 -7.07 2.29
CA ASN A 22 -9.24 -8.10 1.87
C ASN A 22 -9.77 -9.52 2.13
N ALA A 23 -10.39 -9.77 3.27
CA ALA A 23 -11.00 -11.06 3.58
C ALA A 23 -12.14 -11.41 2.61
N VAL A 24 -12.99 -10.44 2.26
CA VAL A 24 -14.04 -10.60 1.24
C VAL A 24 -13.43 -10.98 -0.10
N LEU A 25 -12.46 -10.20 -0.59
CA LEU A 25 -11.78 -10.46 -1.86
C LEU A 25 -11.11 -11.85 -1.87
N ASN A 26 -10.50 -12.26 -0.76
CA ASN A 26 -9.87 -13.57 -0.61
C ASN A 26 -10.85 -14.74 -0.62
N SER A 27 -12.10 -14.51 -0.23
CA SER A 27 -13.16 -15.52 -0.21
C SER A 27 -14.01 -15.57 -1.48
N ALA A 28 -13.95 -14.51 -2.30
CA ALA A 28 -14.71 -14.40 -3.54
C ALA A 28 -14.14 -15.31 -4.64
N PRO A 29 -14.96 -15.75 -5.61
CA PRO A 29 -14.45 -16.36 -6.82
C PRO A 29 -13.43 -15.45 -7.50
N GLY A 30 -12.40 -16.04 -8.11
CA GLY A 30 -11.35 -15.27 -8.79
C GLY A 30 -11.94 -14.31 -9.82
N GLY A 31 -11.57 -13.03 -9.73
CA GLY A 31 -12.05 -11.99 -10.65
C GLY A 31 -13.33 -11.25 -10.22
N ASP A 32 -13.72 -11.28 -8.95
CA ASP A 32 -14.81 -10.42 -8.44
C ASP A 32 -14.41 -8.94 -8.49
N VAL A 33 -14.85 -8.28 -9.56
CA VAL A 33 -14.60 -6.86 -9.83
C VAL A 33 -15.18 -5.94 -8.76
N ASN A 34 -16.28 -6.33 -8.10
CA ASN A 34 -16.88 -5.49 -7.06
C ASN A 34 -16.08 -5.54 -5.77
N ALA A 35 -15.60 -6.73 -5.38
CA ALA A 35 -14.72 -6.89 -4.23
C ALA A 35 -13.38 -6.15 -4.44
N ASP A 36 -12.79 -6.27 -5.64
CA ASP A 36 -11.55 -5.57 -5.98
C ASP A 36 -11.75 -4.04 -6.00
N ARG A 37 -12.84 -3.57 -6.62
CA ARG A 37 -13.19 -2.14 -6.62
C ARG A 37 -13.39 -1.60 -5.21
N ALA A 38 -14.13 -2.30 -4.35
CA ALA A 38 -14.40 -1.86 -2.99
C ALA A 38 -13.11 -1.73 -2.18
N LEU A 39 -12.20 -2.71 -2.31
CA LEU A 39 -10.89 -2.66 -1.69
C LEU A 39 -10.09 -1.43 -2.17
N TRP A 40 -9.97 -1.23 -3.48
CA TRP A 40 -9.16 -0.14 -4.02
C TRP A 40 -9.77 1.25 -3.80
N GLN A 41 -11.11 1.35 -3.71
CA GLN A 41 -11.77 2.59 -3.28
C GLN A 41 -11.41 2.93 -1.83
N HIS A 42 -11.33 1.94 -0.95
CA HIS A 42 -10.90 2.14 0.43
C HIS A 42 -9.41 2.51 0.51
N VAL A 43 -8.55 1.80 -0.22
CA VAL A 43 -7.10 2.11 -0.29
C VAL A 43 -6.84 3.54 -0.80
N ALA A 44 -7.63 4.01 -1.77
CA ALA A 44 -7.52 5.36 -2.29
C ALA A 44 -7.94 6.43 -1.28
N LYS A 45 -8.76 6.10 -0.27
CA LYS A 45 -9.26 7.03 0.76
C LYS A 45 -8.40 7.08 2.02
N LEU A 46 -7.38 6.23 2.13
CA LEU A 46 -6.41 6.33 3.20
C LEU A 46 -5.78 7.74 3.19
N GLU A 47 -5.42 8.25 4.37
CA GLU A 47 -4.76 9.54 4.45
C GLU A 47 -3.35 9.47 3.83
N ASN A 48 -2.61 8.43 4.20
CA ASN A 48 -1.24 8.21 3.80
C ASN A 48 -1.03 6.77 3.30
N TRP A 49 -0.17 6.62 2.30
CA TRP A 49 0.48 5.35 2.01
C TRP A 49 1.88 5.34 2.63
N PHE A 50 2.23 4.21 3.23
CA PHE A 50 3.55 3.97 3.79
C PHE A 50 4.38 3.12 2.84
N PHE A 51 5.69 3.33 2.85
CA PHE A 51 6.64 2.65 1.99
C PHE A 51 7.83 2.18 2.82
N ILE A 52 8.32 0.98 2.53
CA ILE A 52 9.64 0.53 3.01
C ILE A 52 10.70 1.19 2.14
N ALA A 53 11.60 1.95 2.75
CA ALA A 53 12.69 2.60 2.03
C ALA A 53 13.79 1.62 1.66
N ARG A 54 14.22 1.67 0.40
CA ARG A 54 15.41 0.99 -0.13
C ARG A 54 16.32 2.00 -0.80
N GLY A 55 17.60 1.66 -0.95
CA GLY A 55 18.59 2.57 -1.53
C GLY A 55 19.20 3.49 -0.48
N SER A 56 19.68 4.66 -0.91
CA SER A 56 20.36 5.60 -0.02
C SER A 56 19.37 6.40 0.81
N ALA A 57 19.82 6.91 1.97
CA ALA A 57 19.02 7.78 2.83
C ALA A 57 18.62 9.11 2.15
N GLU A 58 19.44 9.60 1.22
CA GLU A 58 19.21 10.87 0.50
C GLU A 58 18.19 10.74 -0.63
N ASN A 59 18.05 9.54 -1.21
CA ASN A 59 17.11 9.29 -2.31
C ASN A 59 16.51 7.89 -2.16
N PRO A 60 15.59 7.69 -1.19
CA PRO A 60 14.97 6.40 -0.97
C PRO A 60 14.01 6.05 -2.11
N SER A 61 14.08 4.80 -2.56
CA SER A 61 13.13 4.18 -3.48
C SER A 61 12.22 3.22 -2.71
N PRO A 62 10.98 3.01 -3.16
CA PRO A 62 10.08 2.11 -2.46
C PRO A 62 10.52 0.67 -2.69
N TYR A 63 10.37 -0.16 -1.66
CA TYR A 63 10.52 -1.60 -1.82
C TYR A 63 9.57 -2.13 -2.91
N SER A 64 10.17 -2.90 -3.82
CA SER A 64 9.47 -3.51 -4.95
C SER A 64 9.90 -4.96 -5.07
N LEU A 65 9.02 -5.79 -5.59
CA LEU A 65 9.28 -7.22 -5.78
C LEU A 65 8.76 -7.70 -7.12
N ALA A 66 9.32 -8.81 -7.61
CA ALA A 66 8.84 -9.47 -8.80
C ALA A 66 7.64 -10.37 -8.44
N ALA A 67 6.53 -10.17 -9.15
CA ALA A 67 5.38 -11.07 -9.12
C ALA A 67 4.85 -11.23 -10.57
N GLU A 68 3.98 -12.19 -10.83
CA GLU A 68 3.21 -12.15 -12.08
C GLU A 68 2.14 -11.05 -11.97
N PRO A 69 1.96 -10.16 -12.98
CA PRO A 69 2.62 -10.13 -14.30
C PRO A 69 3.87 -9.23 -14.41
N GLY A 70 4.35 -8.61 -13.32
CA GLY A 70 5.56 -7.79 -13.37
C GLY A 70 6.01 -7.25 -12.01
N MET A 71 6.91 -6.26 -12.06
CA MET A 71 7.43 -5.62 -10.84
C MET A 71 6.31 -4.87 -10.11
N MET A 72 6.14 -5.17 -8.82
CA MET A 72 5.11 -4.59 -7.96
C MET A 72 5.76 -3.72 -6.89
N ILE A 73 5.32 -2.47 -6.81
CA ILE A 73 5.67 -1.57 -5.71
C ILE A 73 4.80 -1.91 -4.50
N CYS A 74 5.42 -2.09 -3.34
CA CYS A 74 4.68 -2.37 -2.12
C CYS A 74 4.28 -1.07 -1.42
N ILE A 75 2.98 -0.88 -1.26
CA ILE A 75 2.39 0.18 -0.44
C ILE A 75 1.79 -0.44 0.81
N TYR A 76 1.75 0.31 1.90
CA TYR A 76 1.25 -0.17 3.19
C TYR A 76 0.24 0.81 3.79
N SER A 77 -0.78 0.27 4.44
CA SER A 77 -1.86 1.03 5.08
C SER A 77 -1.43 1.69 6.40
N SER A 78 -0.36 1.18 7.01
CA SER A 78 0.23 1.74 8.23
C SER A 78 1.72 1.41 8.33
N ALA A 79 2.44 2.20 9.13
CA ALA A 79 3.82 1.93 9.47
C ALA A 79 4.00 0.56 10.17
N ALA A 80 3.06 0.17 11.03
CA ALA A 80 3.09 -1.13 11.71
C ALA A 80 3.00 -2.29 10.71
N ARG A 81 2.10 -2.21 9.73
CA ARG A 81 1.99 -3.21 8.64
C ARG A 81 3.25 -3.25 7.78
N ALA A 82 3.85 -2.10 7.48
CA ALA A 82 5.11 -2.04 6.74
C ALA A 82 6.27 -2.72 7.50
N GLN A 83 6.40 -2.48 8.81
CA GLN A 83 7.43 -3.16 9.62
C GLN A 83 7.19 -4.66 9.70
N GLU A 84 5.94 -5.09 9.87
CA GLU A 84 5.62 -6.51 9.94
C GLU A 84 5.88 -7.21 8.60
N ALA A 85 5.47 -6.61 7.49
CA ALA A 85 5.80 -7.08 6.16
C ALA A 85 7.32 -7.18 5.94
N ALA A 86 8.09 -6.20 6.42
CA ALA A 86 9.54 -6.23 6.35
C ALA A 86 10.14 -7.42 7.11
N ARG A 87 9.62 -7.73 8.31
CA ARG A 87 10.05 -8.90 9.09
C ARG A 87 9.71 -10.21 8.38
N LEU A 88 8.45 -10.37 7.96
CA LEU A 88 7.97 -11.57 7.28
C LEU A 88 8.70 -11.82 5.95
N SER A 89 9.15 -10.74 5.29
CA SER A 89 9.89 -10.80 4.03
C SER A 89 11.41 -10.91 4.21
N GLY A 90 11.91 -11.02 5.44
CA GLY A 90 13.36 -11.14 5.72
C GLY A 90 14.16 -9.88 5.39
N LEU A 91 13.53 -8.70 5.39
CA LEU A 91 14.19 -7.42 5.07
C LEU A 91 14.83 -6.75 6.29
N VAL A 92 14.51 -7.22 7.50
CA VAL A 92 15.12 -6.71 8.74
C VAL A 92 16.46 -7.39 8.95
N GLU A 93 17.52 -6.61 9.01
CA GLU A 93 18.87 -7.10 9.25
C GLU A 93 18.98 -7.75 10.66
N PRO A 94 19.84 -8.77 10.84
CA PRO A 94 20.05 -9.38 12.14
C PRO A 94 20.45 -8.35 13.20
N GLY A 95 19.64 -8.26 14.27
CA GLY A 95 19.86 -7.32 15.38
C GLY A 95 19.30 -5.90 15.16
N ALA A 96 18.70 -5.61 14.00
CA ALA A 96 17.94 -4.38 13.78
C ALA A 96 16.51 -4.48 14.34
N GLU A 97 15.97 -3.36 14.82
CA GLU A 97 14.58 -3.31 15.35
C GLU A 97 13.52 -3.26 14.23
N GLY A 98 13.90 -2.80 13.04
CA GLY A 98 13.03 -2.66 11.87
C GLY A 98 13.75 -2.09 10.65
N VAL A 99 12.98 -1.68 9.65
CA VAL A 99 13.48 -1.02 8.42
C VAL A 99 13.08 0.46 8.38
N PRO A 100 13.84 1.32 7.69
CA PRO A 100 13.43 2.70 7.46
C PRO A 100 12.15 2.77 6.62
N LEU A 101 11.24 3.66 7.00
CA LEU A 101 9.95 3.89 6.33
C LEU A 101 9.79 5.36 5.97
N TYR A 102 8.98 5.64 4.96
CA TYR A 102 8.42 6.97 4.71
C TYR A 102 6.94 6.87 4.36
N ALA A 103 6.21 7.96 4.62
CA ALA A 103 4.79 8.08 4.32
C ALA A 103 4.56 9.20 3.30
N MET A 104 3.54 9.06 2.47
CA MET A 104 3.11 10.11 1.55
C MET A 104 1.58 10.23 1.57
N PRO A 105 1.03 11.46 1.54
CA PRO A 105 -0.41 11.65 1.33
C PRO A 105 -0.85 10.97 0.05
N VAL A 106 -1.98 10.26 0.06
CA VAL A 106 -2.37 9.40 -1.07
C VAL A 106 -2.43 10.11 -2.43
N PRO A 107 -2.94 11.36 -2.56
CA PRO A 107 -2.90 12.06 -3.85
C PRO A 107 -1.47 12.24 -4.40
N MET A 108 -0.50 12.50 -3.52
CA MET A 108 0.92 12.59 -3.89
C MET A 108 1.51 11.20 -4.16
N ALA A 109 1.18 10.22 -3.32
CA ALA A 109 1.65 8.85 -3.44
C ALA A 109 1.27 8.23 -4.79
N ILE A 110 0.03 8.44 -5.25
CA ILE A 110 -0.44 7.96 -6.56
C ILE A 110 0.40 8.53 -7.70
N ASN A 111 0.70 9.84 -7.67
CA ASN A 111 1.57 10.47 -8.67
C ASN A 111 2.98 9.91 -8.63
N TYR A 112 3.51 9.73 -7.41
CA TYR A 112 4.85 9.21 -7.17
C TYR A 112 5.00 7.79 -7.74
N VAL A 113 4.11 6.85 -7.41
CA VAL A 113 4.21 5.46 -7.91
C VAL A 113 3.96 5.35 -9.42
N ALA A 114 3.15 6.25 -10.00
CA ALA A 114 2.91 6.27 -11.44
C ALA A 114 4.18 6.57 -12.25
N ALA A 115 5.12 7.34 -11.70
CA ALA A 115 6.39 7.65 -12.36
C ALA A 115 7.25 6.40 -12.62
N PHE A 116 7.12 5.37 -11.77
CA PHE A 116 7.89 4.12 -11.89
C PHE A 116 7.44 3.22 -13.05
N ALA A 117 6.33 3.51 -13.72
CA ALA A 117 5.98 2.85 -14.97
C ALA A 117 7.09 3.02 -16.02
N GLN A 118 7.78 4.17 -16.01
CA GLN A 118 8.90 4.47 -16.92
C GLN A 118 10.13 3.60 -16.64
N THR A 119 10.24 3.05 -15.42
CA THR A 119 11.34 2.19 -14.99
C THR A 119 10.93 0.72 -14.88
N GLY A 120 9.77 0.35 -15.44
CA GLY A 120 9.33 -1.04 -15.58
C GLY A 120 8.47 -1.59 -14.45
N ALA A 121 7.99 -0.75 -13.52
CA ALA A 121 6.97 -1.19 -12.56
C ALA A 121 5.64 -1.44 -13.28
N PHE A 122 5.00 -2.56 -12.98
CA PHE A 122 3.71 -2.94 -13.55
C PHE A 122 2.54 -2.42 -12.71
N GLY A 123 2.64 -2.52 -11.38
CA GLY A 123 1.54 -2.22 -10.48
C GLY A 123 1.97 -1.89 -9.06
N VAL A 124 0.98 -1.63 -8.21
CA VAL A 124 1.13 -1.53 -6.77
C VAL A 124 0.35 -2.65 -6.09
N THR A 125 0.86 -3.11 -4.95
CA THR A 125 0.18 -4.05 -4.06
C THR A 125 0.11 -3.48 -2.65
N ILE A 126 -0.95 -3.80 -1.91
CA ILE A 126 -1.21 -3.28 -0.57
C ILE A 126 -0.90 -4.32 0.51
N ASP A 127 -0.24 -3.89 1.59
CA ASP A 127 0.01 -4.66 2.83
C ASP A 127 0.66 -6.03 2.59
N TYR A 128 1.71 -6.05 1.79
CA TYR A 128 2.26 -7.26 1.21
C TYR A 128 2.95 -8.23 2.18
N PRO A 129 2.55 -9.52 2.23
CA PRO A 129 3.58 -10.56 2.23
C PRO A 129 3.25 -11.82 1.40
N GLN A 130 2.62 -11.70 0.21
CA GLN A 130 2.74 -12.61 -0.98
C GLN A 130 1.55 -12.58 -1.99
N ILE A 131 1.05 -11.38 -2.30
CA ILE A 131 0.01 -10.83 -3.23
C ILE A 131 -1.29 -11.62 -3.29
N ARG A 132 -2.40 -10.98 -2.92
CA ARG A 132 -3.71 -11.29 -3.54
C ARG A 132 -4.44 -10.08 -4.11
N ALA A 133 -4.17 -8.87 -3.63
CA ALA A 133 -4.66 -7.64 -4.24
C ALA A 133 -3.52 -6.84 -4.87
N TYR A 134 -3.68 -6.50 -6.14
CA TYR A 134 -2.83 -5.53 -6.84
C TYR A 134 -3.69 -4.69 -7.79
N THR A 135 -3.20 -3.51 -8.15
CA THR A 135 -3.74 -2.74 -9.27
C THR A 135 -2.61 -2.32 -10.19
N ALA A 136 -2.84 -2.43 -11.50
CA ALA A 136 -1.88 -2.00 -12.50
C ALA A 136 -1.69 -0.47 -12.44
N LEU A 137 -0.48 0.01 -12.72
CA LEU A 137 -0.21 1.46 -12.71
C LEU A 137 -1.09 2.22 -13.73
N ALA A 138 -1.47 1.56 -14.82
CA ALA A 138 -2.41 2.10 -15.81
C ALA A 138 -3.80 2.44 -15.22
N ASN A 139 -4.19 1.79 -14.12
CA ASN A 139 -5.48 2.00 -13.45
C ASN A 139 -5.43 3.14 -12.42
N LEU A 140 -4.26 3.70 -12.09
CA LEU A 140 -4.13 4.73 -11.05
C LEU A 140 -4.92 6.02 -11.35
N GLY A 141 -5.16 6.31 -12.64
CA GLY A 141 -6.05 7.41 -13.03
C GLY A 141 -7.48 7.25 -12.51
N MET A 142 -7.95 6.01 -12.34
CA MET A 142 -9.25 5.71 -11.74
C MET A 142 -9.29 5.99 -10.25
N LEU A 143 -8.21 5.66 -9.52
CA LEU A 143 -8.11 5.91 -8.07
C LEU A 143 -8.17 7.42 -7.77
N LYS A 144 -7.53 8.24 -8.62
CA LYS A 144 -7.62 9.71 -8.52
C LYS A 144 -9.05 10.23 -8.68
N LYS A 145 -9.80 9.70 -9.66
CA LYS A 145 -11.20 10.10 -9.86
C LYS A 145 -12.05 9.81 -8.64
N TRP A 146 -11.85 8.66 -7.99
CA TRP A 146 -12.59 8.33 -6.76
C TRP A 146 -12.28 9.28 -5.61
N LEU A 147 -11.03 9.76 -5.50
CA LEU A 147 -10.67 10.80 -4.53
C LEU A 147 -11.40 12.12 -4.79
N GLU A 148 -11.60 12.48 -6.06
CA GLU A 148 -12.30 13.71 -6.46
C GLU A 148 -13.83 13.62 -6.30
N GLU A 149 -14.38 12.40 -6.29
CA GLU A 149 -15.81 12.10 -6.14
C GLU A 149 -16.26 11.85 -4.67
N SER A 150 -15.32 11.87 -3.71
CA SER A 150 -15.54 11.58 -2.28
C SER A 150 -15.64 12.84 -1.44
#